data_AF-A0A7X8UA10-F1
#
_entry.id   AF-A0A7X8UA10-F1
#
_cell.length_a   1.000
_cell.length_b   1.000
_cell.length_c   1.000
_cell.angle_alpha   90.00
_cell.angle_beta   90.00
_cell.angle_gamma   90.00
#
_symmetry.space_group_name_H-M   'P 1'
#
loop_
_entity.id
_entity.type
_entity.pdbx_description
1 polymer ?
#
loop_
_entity_poly.entity_id
_entity_poly.type
_entity_poly.pdbx_seq_one_letter_code
_entity_poly.pdbx_strand_id
1 'polypeptide(L)'
;MSKLQKYLCAIILVLVLAGIGWQYAGWQKQVERHENALQFWQVEVPKIQEKFPDFKPQNAEQMIEAENKQFAEQKKAPYVNSGIIVFLGLLASGAVIYGPKIISKIKPEPEPKGSGKKKQK
;
A
#
# COMPACT_ATOMS: atom_id res chain seq x y z
N MET A 1 -12.71 -23.61 10.10
CA MET A 1 -12.61 -22.14 10.18
C MET A 1 -13.90 -21.63 10.80
N SER A 2 -13.82 -20.91 11.92
CA SER A 2 -15.01 -20.43 12.65
C SER A 2 -15.71 -19.28 11.90
N LYS A 3 -16.98 -19.00 12.24
CA LYS A 3 -17.70 -17.84 11.68
C LYS A 3 -16.94 -16.53 11.92
N LEU A 4 -16.35 -16.36 13.11
CA LEU A 4 -15.54 -15.20 13.47
C LEU A 4 -14.28 -15.06 12.60
N GLN A 5 -13.55 -16.17 12.34
CA GLN A 5 -12.38 -16.16 11.46
C GLN A 5 -12.74 -15.76 10.02
N LYS A 6 -13.89 -16.22 9.52
CA LYS A 6 -14.38 -15.82 8.19
C LYS A 6 -14.68 -14.32 8.11
N TYR A 7 -15.35 -13.76 9.11
CA TYR A 7 -15.63 -12.32 9.17
C TYR A 7 -14.35 -11.49 9.27
N LEU A 8 -13.39 -11.90 10.09
CA LEU A 8 -12.10 -11.20 10.21
C LEU A 8 -11.31 -11.24 8.90
N CYS A 9 -11.26 -12.37 8.20
CA CYS A 9 -10.66 -12.43 6.86
C CYS A 9 -11.39 -11.55 5.84
N ALA A 10 -12.72 -11.50 5.87
CA ALA A 10 -13.50 -10.62 5.00
C ALA A 10 -13.20 -9.14 5.28
N ILE A 11 -13.10 -8.73 6.54
CA ILE A 11 -12.71 -7.37 6.94
C ILE A 11 -11.29 -7.04 6.46
N ILE A 12 -10.33 -7.97 6.63
CA ILE A 12 -8.96 -7.79 6.14
C ILE A 12 -8.95 -7.57 4.62
N LEU A 13 -9.73 -8.33 3.86
CA LEU A 13 -9.87 -8.13 2.41
C LEU A 13 -10.42 -6.75 2.06
N VAL A 14 -11.47 -6.29 2.75
CA VAL A 14 -12.04 -4.95 2.53
C VAL A 14 -11.01 -3.86 2.82
N LEU A 15 -10.25 -3.98 3.91
CA LEU A 15 -9.20 -3.01 4.27
C LEU A 15 -8.05 -2.98 3.25
N VAL A 16 -7.64 -4.15 2.75
CA VAL A 16 -6.61 -4.26 1.69
C VAL A 16 -7.09 -3.55 0.43
N LEU A 17 -8.32 -3.81 -0.01
CA LEU A 17 -8.90 -3.17 -1.19
C LEU A 17 -9.02 -1.65 -1.01
N ALA A 18 -9.46 -1.19 0.16
CA ALA A 18 -9.54 0.23 0.48
C ALA A 18 -8.16 0.91 0.46
N GLY A 19 -7.13 0.26 1.01
CA GLY A 19 -5.75 0.76 0.99
C GLY A 19 -5.19 0.89 -0.43
N ILE A 20 -5.42 -0.12 -1.28
CA ILE A 20 -5.03 -0.09 -2.69
C ILE A 20 -5.78 1.02 -3.44
N GLY A 21 -7.09 1.16 -3.19
CA GLY A 21 -7.92 2.20 -3.81
C GLY A 21 -7.45 3.62 -3.46
N TRP A 22 -7.12 3.87 -2.19
CA TRP A 22 -6.56 5.15 -1.75
C TRP A 22 -5.24 5.48 -2.45
N GLN A 23 -4.36 4.48 -2.55
CA GLN A 23 -3.07 4.65 -3.20
C GLN A 23 -3.21 4.89 -4.71
N TYR A 24 -4.16 4.22 -5.36
CA TYR A 24 -4.48 4.43 -6.77
C TYR A 24 -5.00 5.85 -7.03
N ALA A 25 -5.89 6.37 -6.17
CA ALA A 25 -6.37 7.75 -6.28
C ALA A 25 -5.24 8.78 -6.12
N GLY A 26 -4.30 8.54 -5.20
CA GLY A 26 -3.10 9.37 -5.06
C GLY A 26 -2.20 9.33 -6.30
N TRP A 27 -2.02 8.16 -6.90
CA TRP A 27 -1.25 7.99 -8.14
C TRP A 27 -1.91 8.70 -9.33
N GLN A 28 -3.23 8.59 -9.49
CA GLN A 28 -3.98 9.30 -10.54
C GLN A 28 -3.76 10.81 -10.49
N LYS A 29 -3.80 11.42 -9.30
CA LYS A 29 -3.48 12.85 -9.12
C LYS A 29 -2.03 13.22 -9.44
N GLN A 30 -1.09 12.28 -9.32
CA GLN A 30 0.30 12.51 -9.75
C GLN A 30 0.43 12.44 -11.27
N VAL A 31 -0.25 11.48 -11.89
CA VAL A 31 -0.31 11.34 -13.36
C VAL A 31 -0.88 12.62 -13.99
N GLU A 32 -2.03 13.08 -13.50
CA GLU A 32 -2.70 14.29 -14.00
C GLU A 32 -1.82 15.54 -13.89
N ARG A 33 -1.09 15.71 -12.77
CA ARG A 33 -0.14 16.82 -12.62
C ARG A 33 1.03 16.75 -13.61
N HIS A 34 1.53 15.55 -13.88
CA HIS A 34 2.60 15.35 -14.84
C HIS A 34 2.11 15.58 -16.29
N GLU A 35 0.92 15.12 -16.63
CA GLU A 35 0.31 15.37 -17.94
C GLU A 35 0.07 16.86 -18.18
N ASN A 36 -0.44 17.59 -17.17
CA ASN A 36 -0.60 19.05 -17.25
C ASN A 36 0.74 19.78 -17.41
N ALA A 37 1.79 19.33 -16.71
CA ALA A 37 3.11 19.93 -16.83
C ALA A 37 3.73 19.70 -18.23
N LEU A 38 3.60 18.49 -18.77
CA LEU A 38 3.98 18.19 -20.16
C LEU A 38 3.20 19.05 -21.16
N GLN A 39 1.89 19.19 -20.97
CA GLN A 39 1.04 20.03 -21.83
C GLN A 39 1.48 21.50 -21.79
N PHE A 40 1.82 22.02 -20.61
CA PHE A 40 2.36 23.37 -20.46
C PHE A 40 3.65 23.55 -21.28
N TRP A 41 4.64 22.66 -21.10
CA TRP A 41 5.92 22.75 -21.79
C TRP A 41 5.83 22.50 -23.31
N GLN A 42 4.92 21.63 -23.76
CA GLN A 42 4.80 21.26 -25.17
C GLN A 42 3.85 22.16 -25.97
N VAL A 43 2.84 22.75 -25.34
CA VAL A 43 1.77 23.48 -26.04
C VAL A 43 1.74 24.96 -25.67
N GLU A 44 1.90 25.31 -24.40
CA GLU A 44 1.80 26.70 -23.96
C GLU A 44 3.11 27.47 -24.17
N VAL A 45 4.24 26.88 -23.83
CA VAL A 45 5.55 27.53 -23.99
C VAL A 45 5.86 27.93 -25.44
N PRO A 46 5.62 27.08 -26.47
CA PRO A 46 5.79 27.49 -27.87
C PRO A 46 4.89 28.66 -28.27
N LYS A 47 3.62 28.67 -27.83
CA LYS A 47 2.68 29.78 -28.10
C LYS A 47 3.14 31.09 -27.45
N ILE A 48 3.72 31.03 -26.26
CA ILE A 48 4.29 32.19 -25.57
C ILE A 48 5.51 32.69 -26.33
N GLN A 49 6.37 31.79 -26.83
CA GLN A 49 7.53 32.13 -27.61
C GLN A 49 7.18 32.77 -28.96
N GLU A 50 6.10 32.32 -29.61
CA GLU A 50 5.56 32.99 -30.81
C GLU A 50 5.06 34.41 -30.53
N LYS A 51 4.42 34.63 -29.36
CA LYS A 51 3.92 35.94 -28.95
C LYS A 51 5.01 36.87 -28.40
N PHE A 52 6.06 36.31 -27.83
CA PHE A 52 7.16 37.02 -27.18
C PHE A 52 8.50 36.37 -27.58
N PRO A 53 9.06 36.71 -28.75
CA PRO A 53 10.27 36.08 -29.28
C PRO A 53 11.53 36.33 -28.43
N ASP A 54 11.53 37.36 -27.58
CA ASP A 54 12.60 37.63 -26.61
C ASP A 54 12.57 36.68 -25.40
N PHE A 55 11.45 35.98 -25.19
CA PHE A 55 11.34 34.95 -24.17
C PHE A 55 12.11 33.70 -24.64
N LYS A 56 13.27 33.47 -24.02
CA LYS A 56 14.05 32.23 -24.19
C LYS A 56 13.63 31.26 -23.09
N PRO A 57 12.70 30.33 -23.32
CA PRO A 57 12.44 29.28 -22.35
C PRO A 57 13.75 28.52 -22.09
N GLN A 58 14.09 28.31 -20.81
CA GLN A 58 15.15 27.37 -20.45
C GLN A 58 14.81 26.04 -21.11
N ASN A 59 15.70 25.53 -21.99
CA ASN A 59 15.51 24.36 -22.86
C ASN A 59 14.30 23.52 -22.48
N ALA A 60 13.14 23.79 -23.11
CA ALA A 60 11.88 23.12 -22.78
C ALA A 60 12.01 21.60 -22.87
N GLU A 61 12.84 21.09 -23.80
CA GLU A 61 13.19 19.68 -23.92
C GLU A 61 13.88 19.11 -22.67
N GLN A 62 14.80 19.86 -22.05
CA GLN A 62 15.48 19.44 -20.81
C GLN A 62 14.51 19.42 -19.62
N MET A 63 13.56 20.36 -19.57
CA MET A 63 12.52 20.39 -18.53
C MET A 63 11.56 19.21 -18.68
N ILE A 64 11.15 18.88 -19.91
CA ILE A 64 10.33 17.71 -20.23
C ILE A 64 11.06 16.41 -19.88
N GLU A 65 12.34 16.29 -20.21
CA GLU A 65 13.15 15.10 -19.89
C GLU A 65 13.32 14.92 -18.37
N ALA A 66 13.55 16.02 -17.64
CA ALA A 66 13.63 16.01 -16.18
C ALA A 66 12.31 15.60 -15.53
N GLU A 67 11.18 16.13 -15.99
CA GLU A 67 9.84 15.75 -15.50
C GLU A 67 9.53 14.27 -15.78
N ASN A 68 9.84 13.78 -16.99
CA ASN A 68 9.66 12.37 -17.35
C ASN A 68 10.49 11.44 -16.47
N LYS A 69 11.74 11.82 -16.17
CA LYS A 69 12.63 11.04 -15.30
C LYS A 69 12.10 10.99 -13.86
N GLN A 70 11.67 12.13 -13.32
CA GLN A 70 11.06 12.17 -11.98
C GLN A 70 9.76 11.36 -11.91
N PHE A 71 8.93 11.41 -12.95
CA PHE A 71 7.70 10.63 -12.99
C PHE A 71 7.97 9.13 -13.13
N ALA A 72 8.98 8.72 -13.91
CA ALA A 72 9.38 7.32 -14.03
C ALA A 72 9.86 6.72 -12.70
N GLU A 73 10.57 7.49 -11.88
CA GLU A 73 10.93 7.09 -10.52
C GLU A 73 9.69 7.00 -9.61
N GLN A 74 8.79 7.97 -9.67
CA GLN A 74 7.56 7.97 -8.88
C GLN A 74 6.59 6.85 -9.24
N LYS A 75 6.56 6.37 -10.50
CA LYS A 75 5.73 5.21 -10.90
C LYS A 75 6.07 3.91 -10.16
N LYS A 76 7.31 3.75 -9.67
CA LYS A 76 7.73 2.53 -8.97
C LYS A 76 7.18 2.45 -7.54
N ALA A 77 7.01 3.59 -6.87
CA ALA A 77 6.58 3.64 -5.47
C ALA A 77 5.16 3.07 -5.22
N PRO A 78 4.13 3.37 -6.05
CA PRO A 78 2.82 2.74 -5.92
C PRO A 78 2.88 1.21 -6.07
N TYR A 79 3.64 0.69 -7.04
CA TYR A 79 3.72 -0.75 -7.25
C TYR A 79 4.33 -1.48 -6.04
N VAL A 80 5.38 -0.90 -5.45
CA VAL A 80 6.00 -1.44 -4.23
C VAL A 80 5.05 -1.36 -3.04
N ASN A 81 4.37 -0.22 -2.86
CA ASN A 81 3.45 -0.03 -1.73
C ASN A 81 2.20 -0.92 -1.83
N SER A 82 1.65 -1.15 -3.04
CA SER A 82 0.52 -2.07 -3.21
C SER A 82 0.92 -3.52 -2.93
N GLY A 83 2.12 -3.93 -3.34
CA GLY A 83 2.70 -5.23 -3.00
C GLY A 83 2.81 -5.45 -1.49
N ILE A 84 3.26 -4.43 -0.74
CA ILE A 84 3.35 -4.46 0.73
C ILE A 84 1.96 -4.61 1.35
N ILE A 85 0.96 -3.85 0.89
CA ILE A 85 -0.42 -3.91 1.41
C ILE A 85 -1.01 -5.32 1.23
N VAL A 86 -0.83 -5.92 0.05
CA VAL A 86 -1.29 -7.29 -0.22
C VAL A 86 -0.56 -8.31 0.67
N PHE A 87 0.77 -8.18 0.81
CA PHE A 87 1.56 -9.08 1.66
C PHE A 87 1.12 -9.02 3.13
N LEU A 88 0.92 -7.82 3.68
CA LEU A 88 0.41 -7.63 5.04
C LEU A 88 -1.00 -8.22 5.20
N GLY A 89 -1.87 -8.05 4.20
CA GLY A 89 -3.21 -8.66 4.18
C GLY A 89 -3.17 -10.19 4.22
N LEU A 90 -2.25 -10.81 3.48
CA LEU A 90 -2.03 -12.26 3.50
C LEU A 90 -1.48 -12.73 4.85
N LEU A 91 -0.49 -12.03 5.42
CA LEU A 91 0.05 -12.35 6.74
C LEU A 91 -1.02 -12.24 7.83
N ALA A 92 -1.81 -11.17 7.82
CA ALA A 92 -2.90 -10.97 8.78
C ALA A 92 -3.96 -12.08 8.65
N SER A 93 -4.34 -12.44 7.43
CA SER A 93 -5.27 -13.55 7.18
C SER A 93 -4.71 -14.89 7.66
N GLY A 94 -3.43 -15.14 7.41
CA GLY A 94 -2.71 -16.31 7.91
C GLY A 94 -2.71 -16.39 9.43
N ALA A 95 -2.44 -15.28 10.12
CA ALA A 95 -2.48 -15.21 11.58
C ALA A 95 -3.89 -15.52 12.14
N VAL A 96 -4.95 -15.02 11.51
CA VAL A 96 -6.33 -15.31 11.90
C VAL A 96 -6.67 -16.80 11.73
N ILE A 97 -6.21 -17.43 10.66
CA ILE A 97 -6.53 -18.83 10.34
C ILE A 97 -5.70 -19.80 11.19
N TYR A 98 -4.39 -19.58 11.27
CA TYR A 98 -3.43 -20.52 11.85
C TYR A 98 -3.03 -20.19 13.29
N GLY A 99 -3.11 -18.92 13.70
CA GLY A 99 -2.77 -18.48 15.06
C GLY A 99 -3.48 -19.30 16.14
N PRO A 100 -4.82 -19.44 16.11
CA PRO A 100 -5.54 -20.24 17.09
C PRO A 100 -5.12 -21.71 17.14
N LYS A 101 -4.78 -22.32 15.98
CA LYS A 101 -4.31 -23.71 15.90
C LYS A 101 -2.91 -23.90 16.48
N ILE A 102 -2.04 -22.92 16.29
CA ILE A 102 -0.66 -22.94 16.80
C ILE A 102 -0.67 -22.71 18.31
N ILE A 103 -1.42 -21.72 18.80
CA ILE A 103 -1.56 -21.43 20.24
C ILE A 103 -2.16 -22.62 20.99
N SER A 104 -3.15 -23.32 20.42
CA SER A 104 -3.72 -24.51 21.05
C SER A 104 -2.75 -25.68 21.19
N LYS A 105 -1.74 -25.78 20.32
CA LYS A 105 -0.69 -26.81 20.40
C LYS A 105 0.43 -26.48 21.39
N ILE A 106 0.58 -25.19 21.74
CA ILE A 106 1.64 -24.70 22.63
C ILE A 106 1.13 -24.56 24.08
N LYS A 107 -0.19 -24.66 24.31
CA LYS A 107 -0.76 -24.58 25.65
C LYS A 107 -0.20 -25.72 26.53
N PRO A 108 0.52 -25.43 27.63
CA PRO A 108 0.95 -26.46 28.55
C PRO A 108 -0.29 -27.07 29.23
N GLU A 109 -0.20 -28.37 29.49
CA GLU A 109 -1.16 -29.19 30.21
C GLU A 109 -1.62 -28.47 31.50
N PRO A 110 -2.93 -28.43 31.82
CA PRO A 110 -3.36 -27.87 33.09
C PRO A 110 -2.80 -28.74 34.22
N GLU A 111 -2.14 -28.10 35.20
CA GLU A 111 -1.59 -28.76 36.38
C GLU A 111 -2.61 -29.77 36.97
N PRO A 112 -2.17 -30.99 37.34
CA PRO A 112 -3.05 -31.96 37.95
C PRO A 112 -3.58 -31.40 39.27
N LYS A 113 -4.89 -31.17 39.32
CA LYS A 113 -5.61 -30.84 40.56
C LYS A 113 -5.42 -31.96 41.58
N GLY A 114 -4.69 -31.65 42.64
CA GLY A 114 -4.91 -32.17 43.99
C GLY A 114 -4.44 -33.58 44.28
N SER A 115 -3.20 -33.72 44.76
CA SER A 115 -2.82 -34.80 45.67
C SER A 115 -2.21 -34.19 46.94
N GLY A 116 -3.05 -33.90 47.93
CA GLY A 116 -2.56 -33.23 49.13
C GLY A 116 -3.56 -33.13 50.27
N LYS A 117 -3.92 -34.27 50.88
CA LYS A 117 -3.94 -34.44 52.35
C LYS A 117 -4.44 -35.83 52.74
N LYS A 118 -3.50 -36.72 53.07
CA LYS A 118 -3.69 -37.70 54.15
C LYS A 118 -3.69 -36.94 55.48
N LYS A 119 -4.69 -37.12 56.33
CA LYS A 119 -4.54 -36.99 57.78
C LYS A 119 -5.23 -38.19 58.46
N GLN A 120 -4.46 -38.79 59.36
CA GLN A 120 -4.71 -40.00 60.12
C GLN A 120 -5.96 -39.92 61.00
N LYS A 121 -6.61 -41.08 61.21
CA LYS A 121 -7.34 -41.41 62.43
C LYS A 121 -6.47 -42.34 63.26
#